data_AF-A0A1U7LQW3-F1
#
_entry.id   AF-A0A1U7LQW3-F1
#
_cell.length_a   1.000
_cell.length_b   1.000
_cell.length_c   1.000
_cell.angle_alpha   90.00
_cell.angle_beta   90.00
_cell.angle_gamma   90.00
#
_symmetry.space_group_name_H-M   'P 1'
#
loop_
_entity.id
_entity.type
_entity.pdbx_description
1 polymer ?
#
loop_
_entity_poly.entity_id
_entity_poly.type
_entity_poly.pdbx_seq_one_letter_code
_entity_poly.pdbx_strand_id
1 'polypeptide(L)'
;MWYGMKKGDLAFFYHSNCKNPGIVGVVEVIHLQSILMLTKLEIIKEAYPDCTLPTLPTLLIQIDTAWDENHPYFDHKSQKEDPRWFMVDVQFTRHLNRIITLTNLKQYKFTQLSNLEMLKRSQLSVSKVSKEDWEFIIGLEEESID
;
A
#
# COMPACT_ATOMS: atom_id res chain seq x y z
N MET A 1 4.30 10.57 -8.64
CA MET A 1 3.62 10.48 -7.31
C MET A 1 4.20 9.38 -6.42
N TRP A 2 4.62 8.22 -6.94
CA TRP A 2 5.30 7.14 -6.19
C TRP A 2 6.77 7.45 -5.81
N TYR A 3 7.43 8.38 -6.51
CA TYR A 3 8.82 8.83 -6.30
C TYR A 3 9.20 9.29 -4.88
N GLY A 4 8.25 9.37 -3.94
CA GLY A 4 8.48 9.85 -2.59
C GLY A 4 8.54 8.76 -1.50
N MET A 5 8.13 7.52 -1.79
CA MET A 5 8.11 6.46 -0.78
C MET A 5 9.51 5.94 -0.49
N LYS A 6 9.81 5.75 0.79
CA LYS A 6 11.06 5.21 1.31
C LYS A 6 10.80 3.93 2.08
N LYS A 7 11.81 3.06 2.15
CA LYS A 7 11.78 1.91 3.06
C LYS A 7 11.59 2.42 4.49
N GLY A 8 10.66 1.82 5.22
CA GLY A 8 10.24 2.23 6.56
C GLY A 8 9.13 3.27 6.60
N ASP A 9 8.67 3.78 5.44
CA ASP A 9 7.50 4.66 5.42
C ASP A 9 6.24 3.87 5.81
N LEU A 10 5.37 4.50 6.59
CA LEU A 10 4.09 3.95 6.97
C LEU A 10 2.99 4.41 6.02
N ALA A 11 2.01 3.54 5.79
CA ALA A 11 0.83 3.84 4.98
C ALA A 11 -0.43 3.25 5.61
N PHE A 12 -1.57 3.88 5.35
CA PHE A 12 -2.87 3.35 5.76
C PHE A 12 -3.36 2.29 4.77
N PHE A 13 -3.82 1.15 5.30
CA PHE A 13 -4.50 0.13 4.51
C PHE A 13 -5.97 0.48 4.37
N TYR A 14 -6.42 0.75 3.15
CA TYR A 14 -7.78 1.19 2.85
C TYR A 14 -8.55 0.14 2.07
N HIS A 15 -9.70 -0.28 2.60
CA HIS A 15 -10.64 -1.12 1.88
C HIS A 15 -11.52 -0.24 0.98
N SER A 16 -11.26 -0.31 -0.32
CA SER A 16 -12.13 0.24 -1.35
C SER A 16 -13.15 -0.81 -1.83
N ASN A 17 -14.25 -0.36 -2.44
CA ASN A 17 -15.24 -1.22 -3.09
C ASN A 17 -15.80 -2.34 -2.20
N CYS A 18 -16.15 -2.01 -0.96
CA CYS A 18 -16.81 -2.92 -0.02
C CYS A 18 -18.04 -2.25 0.60
N LYS A 19 -18.84 -3.00 1.38
CA LYS A 19 -20.04 -2.46 2.05
C LYS A 19 -19.72 -1.25 2.95
N ASN A 20 -18.60 -1.32 3.65
CA ASN A 20 -18.14 -0.31 4.60
C ASN A 20 -16.73 0.17 4.23
N PRO A 21 -16.57 1.04 3.20
CA PRO A 21 -15.26 1.49 2.77
C PRO A 21 -14.59 2.34 3.86
N GLY A 22 -13.30 2.13 4.09
CA GLY A 22 -12.59 2.78 5.19
C GLY A 22 -11.17 2.28 5.41
N ILE A 23 -10.47 2.95 6.34
CA ILE A 23 -9.13 2.58 6.80
C ILE A 23 -9.27 1.49 7.86
N VAL A 24 -8.52 0.39 7.69
CA VAL A 24 -8.61 -0.80 8.57
C VAL A 24 -7.32 -1.13 9.31
N GLY A 25 -6.20 -0.56 8.88
CA GLY A 25 -4.90 -0.90 9.45
C GLY A 25 -3.77 -0.03 8.92
N VAL A 26 -2.58 -0.33 9.40
CA VAL A 26 -1.32 0.31 9.01
C VAL A 26 -0.41 -0.74 8.40
N VAL A 27 0.25 -0.34 7.31
CA VAL A 27 1.30 -1.12 6.66
C VAL A 27 2.59 -0.31 6.63
N GLU A 28 3.71 -1.02 6.53
CA GLU A 28 5.04 -0.44 6.38
C GLU A 28 5.64 -0.85 5.04
N VAL A 29 6.31 0.08 4.36
CA VAL A 29 7.04 -0.20 3.13
C VAL A 29 8.34 -0.90 3.45
N ILE A 30 8.46 -2.18 3.08
CA ILE A 30 9.66 -3.00 3.37
C ILE A 30 10.66 -3.01 2.23
N HIS A 31 10.17 -2.90 0.99
CA HIS A 31 11.02 -2.93 -0.20
C HIS A 31 10.44 -2.03 -1.29
N LEU A 32 11.32 -1.25 -1.92
CA LEU A 32 11.01 -0.45 -3.09
C LEU A 32 11.53 -1.21 -4.31
N GLN A 33 10.65 -1.68 -5.18
CA GLN A 33 11.08 -2.28 -6.43
C GLN A 33 11.46 -1.16 -7.41
N SER A 34 12.72 -0.72 -7.30
CA SER A 34 13.38 0.07 -8.33
C SER A 34 13.90 -0.89 -9.39
N ILE A 35 13.38 -0.78 -10.61
CA ILE A 35 13.84 -1.58 -11.76
C ILE A 35 15.32 -1.31 -12.11
N LEU A 36 15.93 -0.25 -11.56
CA LEU A 36 17.38 -0.04 -11.68
C LEU A 36 18.24 -1.05 -10.89
N MET A 37 17.64 -1.85 -9.98
CA MET A 37 18.35 -2.84 -9.16
C MET A 37 18.50 -4.23 -9.80
N LEU A 38 18.19 -4.40 -11.09
CA LEU A 38 18.40 -5.69 -11.78
C LEU A 38 19.88 -6.03 -12.08
N THR A 39 20.85 -5.19 -11.68
CA THR A 39 22.29 -5.51 -11.79
C THR A 39 22.94 -5.92 -10.48
N LYS A 40 22.21 -5.97 -9.35
CA LYS A 40 22.77 -6.50 -8.10
C LYS A 40 21.73 -7.28 -7.31
N LEU A 41 21.55 -8.53 -7.73
CA LEU A 41 20.97 -9.59 -6.91
C LEU A 41 21.89 -9.81 -5.70
N GLU A 42 21.60 -9.18 -4.58
CA GLU A 42 22.03 -9.69 -3.28
C GLU A 42 20.80 -10.28 -2.59
N ILE A 43 20.85 -11.61 -2.48
CA ILE A 43 19.85 -12.50 -1.92
C ILE A 43 19.57 -12.08 -0.47
N ILE A 44 18.32 -11.68 -0.17
CA ILE A 44 17.87 -11.50 1.22
C ILE A 44 16.91 -12.64 1.59
N LYS A 45 17.44 -13.86 1.66
CA LYS A 45 16.93 -14.90 2.56
C LYS A 45 17.87 -16.11 2.57
N GLU A 46 18.50 -16.34 3.71
CA GLU A 46 19.22 -17.58 3.99
C GLU A 46 18.26 -18.78 3.93
N ALA A 47 18.77 -19.89 3.40
CA ALA A 47 18.06 -21.15 3.24
C ALA A 47 17.64 -21.71 4.61
N TYR A 48 16.38 -22.12 4.74
CA TYR A 48 15.90 -22.93 5.86
C TYR A 48 15.78 -24.40 5.41
N PRO A 49 16.19 -25.37 6.24
CA PRO A 49 16.04 -26.79 5.90
C PRO A 49 14.58 -27.21 6.04
N ASP A 50 14.11 -27.86 4.97
CA ASP A 50 12.80 -28.50 4.81
C ASP A 50 12.45 -29.44 5.97
N CYS A 51 11.25 -29.28 6.53
CA CYS A 51 10.44 -30.37 7.12
C CYS A 51 8.95 -29.93 7.18
N THR A 52 8.21 -30.26 6.12
CA THR A 52 6.82 -30.74 6.15
C THR A 52 5.73 -29.86 6.80
N LEU A 53 5.10 -28.97 6.01
CA LEU A 53 3.64 -28.68 5.99
C LEU A 53 3.33 -27.85 4.71
N PRO A 54 2.16 -28.02 4.06
CA PRO A 54 1.82 -27.38 2.79
C PRO A 54 1.25 -25.98 3.05
N THR A 55 2.11 -25.04 3.41
CA THR A 55 1.78 -23.62 3.36
C THR A 55 2.62 -23.02 2.27
N LEU A 56 1.92 -22.53 1.23
CA LEU A 56 2.47 -21.93 0.02
C LEU A 56 3.87 -21.39 0.26
N PRO A 57 4.88 -21.79 -0.53
CA PRO A 57 6.05 -20.95 -0.60
C PRO A 57 5.50 -19.55 -0.91
N THR A 58 5.94 -18.57 -0.14
CA THR A 58 5.99 -17.17 -0.57
C THR A 58 6.88 -17.16 -1.82
N LEU A 59 6.33 -17.74 -2.89
CA LEU A 59 6.74 -17.59 -4.24
C LEU A 59 6.66 -16.09 -4.36
N LEU A 60 7.81 -15.46 -4.49
CA LEU A 60 7.91 -14.14 -5.08
C LEU A 60 7.25 -14.31 -6.45
N ILE A 61 5.94 -14.17 -6.44
CA ILE A 61 5.07 -13.96 -7.58
C ILE A 61 5.46 -12.55 -8.01
N GLN A 62 6.66 -12.44 -8.58
CA GLN A 62 7.08 -11.33 -9.41
C GLN A 62 6.28 -11.52 -10.70
N ILE A 63 4.96 -11.34 -10.60
CA ILE A 63 4.19 -11.12 -11.81
C ILE A 63 4.58 -9.71 -12.19
N ASP A 64 5.46 -9.61 -13.17
CA ASP A 64 5.57 -8.44 -14.02
C ASP A 64 4.22 -8.29 -14.75
N THR A 65 3.17 -7.93 -14.00
CA THR A 65 1.76 -7.91 -14.43
C THR A 65 1.56 -7.02 -15.64
N ALA A 66 2.43 -6.02 -15.78
CA ALA A 66 2.48 -5.13 -16.93
C ALA A 66 3.08 -5.78 -18.19
N TRP A 67 3.80 -6.90 -18.10
CA TRP A 67 4.49 -7.56 -19.21
C TRP A 67 4.00 -8.99 -19.51
N ASP A 68 3.12 -9.55 -18.67
CA ASP A 68 2.44 -10.82 -18.94
C ASP A 68 1.16 -10.57 -19.77
N GLU A 69 1.15 -10.98 -21.03
CA GLU A 69 0.04 -10.81 -21.98
C GLU A 69 -1.29 -11.40 -21.50
N ASN A 70 -1.25 -12.41 -20.64
CA ASN A 70 -2.44 -13.08 -20.12
C ASN A 70 -2.98 -12.41 -18.83
N HIS A 71 -2.27 -11.42 -18.29
CA HIS A 71 -2.63 -10.78 -17.03
C HIS A 71 -3.60 -9.61 -17.26
N PRO A 72 -4.62 -9.40 -16.40
CA PRO A 72 -5.56 -8.27 -16.51
C PRO A 72 -4.95 -6.86 -16.49
N TYR A 73 -3.68 -6.74 -16.06
CA TYR A 73 -2.95 -5.48 -15.97
C TYR A 73 -1.79 -5.37 -16.97
N PHE A 74 -1.80 -6.20 -18.03
CA PHE A 74 -0.84 -6.13 -19.10
C PHE A 74 -0.85 -4.76 -19.79
N ASP A 75 0.33 -4.20 -20.03
CA ASP A 75 0.51 -2.96 -20.77
C ASP A 75 1.62 -3.12 -21.81
N HIS A 76 1.21 -3.35 -23.07
CA HIS A 76 2.09 -3.43 -24.24
C HIS A 76 3.02 -2.22 -24.43
N LYS A 77 2.73 -1.07 -23.81
CA LYS A 77 3.57 0.14 -23.90
C LYS A 77 4.62 0.22 -22.80
N SER A 78 4.54 -0.62 -21.78
CA SER A 78 5.56 -0.72 -20.75
C SER A 78 6.69 -1.61 -21.27
N GLN A 79 7.91 -1.10 -21.38
CA GLN A 79 9.08 -1.87 -21.78
C GLN A 79 9.95 -2.15 -20.55
N LYS A 80 10.77 -3.20 -20.58
CA LYS A 80 11.63 -3.54 -19.42
C LYS A 80 12.70 -2.48 -19.16
N GLU A 81 13.18 -1.87 -20.23
CA GLU A 81 14.21 -0.84 -20.22
C GLU A 81 13.64 0.55 -19.85
N ASP A 82 12.34 0.76 -20.05
CA ASP A 82 11.60 1.98 -19.69
C ASP A 82 10.23 1.61 -19.07
N PRO A 83 10.23 1.15 -17.81
CA PRO A 83 9.03 0.69 -17.15
C PRO A 83 8.10 1.85 -16.81
N ARG A 84 6.82 1.72 -17.17
CA ARG A 84 5.78 2.71 -16.83
C ARG A 84 5.21 2.50 -15.43
N TRP A 85 5.23 1.26 -14.97
CA TRP A 85 4.58 0.81 -13.74
C TRP A 85 5.63 0.39 -12.72
N PHE A 86 5.36 0.73 -11.46
CA PHE A 86 6.26 0.45 -10.33
C PHE A 86 5.44 -0.16 -9.20
N MET A 87 6.05 -1.10 -8.49
CA MET A 87 5.44 -1.78 -7.36
C MET A 87 6.27 -1.52 -6.09
N VAL A 88 5.61 -1.64 -4.95
CA VAL A 88 6.25 -1.57 -3.63
C VAL A 88 5.77 -2.74 -2.82
N ASP A 89 6.69 -3.37 -2.09
CA ASP A 89 6.33 -4.42 -1.16
C ASP A 89 6.05 -3.79 0.20
N VAL A 90 4.88 -4.10 0.73
CA VAL A 90 4.43 -3.61 2.03
C VAL A 90 4.21 -4.79 2.97
N GLN A 91 4.55 -4.60 4.24
CA GLN A 91 4.27 -5.54 5.30
C GLN A 91 3.14 -4.99 6.16
N PHE A 92 2.18 -5.85 6.48
CA PHE A 92 1.12 -5.50 7.40
C PHE A 92 1.68 -5.35 8.83
N THR A 93 1.49 -4.18 9.42
CA THR A 93 2.04 -3.85 10.75
C THR A 93 1.01 -4.13 11.84
N ARG A 94 -0.17 -3.50 11.75
CA ARG A 94 -1.24 -3.67 12.74
C ARG A 94 -2.61 -3.29 12.20
N HIS A 95 -3.65 -3.83 12.83
CA HIS A 95 -5.02 -3.35 12.66
C HIS A 95 -5.23 -2.04 13.44
N LEU A 96 -6.19 -1.24 12.99
CA LEU A 96 -6.77 -0.19 13.81
C LEU A 96 -7.79 -0.82 14.77
N ASN A 97 -7.93 -0.25 15.98
CA ASN A 97 -8.92 -0.67 16.98
C ASN A 97 -10.35 -0.58 16.45
N ARG A 98 -10.59 0.35 15.52
CA ARG A 98 -11.86 0.48 14.78
C ARG A 98 -11.62 0.83 13.33
N ILE A 99 -12.59 0.48 12.49
CA ILE A 99 -12.58 0.87 11.07
C ILE A 99 -12.97 2.34 10.96
N ILE A 100 -12.08 3.16 10.43
CA ILE A 100 -12.37 4.57 10.16
C ILE A 100 -13.02 4.66 8.79
N THR A 101 -14.36 4.72 8.78
CA THR A 101 -15.14 4.68 7.55
C THR A 101 -14.97 5.95 6.71
N LEU A 102 -15.17 5.84 5.40
CA LEU A 102 -15.17 6.97 4.48
C LEU A 102 -16.21 8.03 4.88
N THR A 103 -17.36 7.61 5.43
CA THR A 103 -18.39 8.52 5.94
C THR A 103 -17.87 9.38 7.09
N ASN A 104 -17.12 8.76 8.03
CA ASN A 104 -16.50 9.49 9.14
C ASN A 104 -15.39 10.42 8.64
N LEU A 105 -14.51 9.97 7.74
CA LEU A 105 -13.48 10.83 7.14
C LEU A 105 -14.08 12.04 6.39
N LYS A 106 -15.22 11.87 5.71
CA LYS A 106 -15.90 12.95 4.98
C LYS A 106 -16.42 14.06 5.88
N GLN A 107 -16.72 13.78 7.16
CA GLN A 107 -17.17 14.81 8.11
C GLN A 107 -16.08 15.86 8.34
N TYR A 108 -14.81 15.44 8.32
CA TYR A 108 -13.65 16.31 8.56
C TYR A 108 -13.01 16.84 7.28
N LYS A 109 -13.63 16.58 6.10
CA LYS A 109 -13.09 16.94 4.78
C LYS A 109 -12.81 18.45 4.64
N PHE A 110 -13.65 19.30 5.24
CA PHE A 110 -13.54 20.75 5.11
C PHE A 110 -12.80 21.42 6.28
N THR A 111 -12.39 20.63 7.26
CA THR A 111 -11.76 21.10 8.49
C THR A 111 -10.34 20.53 8.59
N GLN A 112 -10.13 19.49 9.40
CA GLN A 112 -8.82 18.91 9.69
C GLN A 112 -8.24 18.16 8.48
N LEU A 113 -9.06 17.40 7.73
CA LEU A 113 -8.63 16.60 6.58
C LEU A 113 -8.73 17.36 5.25
N SER A 114 -8.58 18.69 5.31
CA SER A 114 -8.67 19.55 4.13
C SER A 114 -7.50 19.37 3.17
N ASN A 115 -6.40 18.73 3.60
CA ASN A 115 -5.23 18.44 2.76
C ASN A 115 -5.25 17.04 2.15
N LEU A 116 -6.07 16.14 2.67
CA LEU A 116 -6.10 14.74 2.28
C LEU A 116 -6.56 14.57 0.81
N GLU A 117 -5.62 14.19 -0.06
CA GLU A 117 -5.84 14.15 -1.51
C GLU A 117 -6.96 13.20 -1.93
N MET A 118 -7.12 12.07 -1.22
CA MET A 118 -8.15 11.06 -1.52
C MET A 118 -9.58 11.60 -1.38
N LEU A 119 -9.79 12.65 -0.57
CA LEU A 119 -11.10 13.29 -0.40
C LEU A 119 -11.36 14.36 -1.46
N LYS A 120 -10.32 14.89 -2.10
CA LYS A 120 -10.39 15.90 -3.16
C LYS A 120 -10.60 15.27 -4.53
N ARG A 121 -9.86 14.19 -4.83
CA ARG A 121 -9.89 13.50 -6.12
C ARG A 121 -10.49 12.12 -5.95
N SER A 122 -11.69 11.91 -6.48
CA SER A 122 -12.23 10.56 -6.62
C SER A 122 -11.34 9.76 -7.56
N GLN A 123 -10.98 8.52 -7.18
CA GLN A 123 -10.17 7.55 -7.94
C GLN A 123 -8.65 7.55 -7.72
N LEU A 124 -8.11 8.31 -6.76
CA LEU A 124 -6.70 8.14 -6.38
C LEU A 124 -6.54 6.93 -5.45
N SER A 125 -5.83 5.89 -5.88
CA SER A 125 -5.59 4.67 -5.09
C SER A 125 -4.42 4.82 -4.11
N VAL A 126 -3.47 5.70 -4.41
CA VAL A 126 -2.30 5.98 -3.59
C VAL A 126 -2.14 7.49 -3.46
N SER A 127 -2.31 8.01 -2.24
CA SER A 127 -2.16 9.43 -1.90
C SER A 127 -1.09 9.65 -0.87
N LYS A 128 -0.45 10.83 -0.89
CA LYS A 128 0.35 11.28 0.25
C LYS A 128 -0.58 11.67 1.40
N VAL A 129 -0.14 11.38 2.61
CA VAL A 129 -0.80 11.78 3.86
C VAL A 129 0.17 12.69 4.59
N SER A 130 -0.28 13.88 5.01
CA SER A 130 0.56 14.76 5.82
C SER A 130 0.69 14.21 7.23
N LYS A 131 1.68 14.69 7.99
CA LYS A 131 1.86 14.26 9.38
C LYS A 131 0.65 14.62 10.24
N GLU A 132 0.07 15.79 10.00
CA GLU A 132 -1.10 16.29 10.72
C GLU A 132 -2.35 15.44 10.41
N ASP A 133 -2.57 15.11 9.14
CA ASP A 133 -3.66 14.21 8.72
C ASP A 133 -3.46 12.81 9.32
N TRP A 134 -2.22 12.31 9.37
CA TRP A 134 -1.89 11.01 9.96
C TRP A 134 -2.22 10.96 11.44
N GLU A 135 -1.72 11.91 12.22
CA GLU A 135 -1.96 12.00 13.66
C GLU A 135 -3.44 12.14 13.97
N PHE A 136 -4.18 12.92 13.17
CA PHE A 136 -5.62 13.05 13.32
C PHE A 136 -6.36 11.73 13.07
N ILE A 137 -6.03 11.01 11.99
CA ILE A 137 -6.64 9.71 11.69
C ILE A 137 -6.33 8.67 12.78
N ILE A 138 -5.11 8.67 13.31
CA ILE A 138 -4.77 7.82 14.47
C ILE A 138 -5.54 8.25 15.72
N GLY A 139 -5.72 9.55 15.97
CA GLY A 139 -6.54 10.03 17.09
C GLY A 139 -8.00 9.59 17.01
N LEU A 140 -8.55 9.48 15.80
CA LEU A 140 -9.89 8.89 15.60
C LEU A 140 -9.96 7.41 15.99
N GLU A 141 -8.85 6.71 16.19
CA GLU A 141 -8.84 5.33 16.68
C GLU A 141 -9.25 5.24 18.16
N GLU A 142 -8.87 6.23 18.97
CA GLU A 142 -9.02 6.25 20.43
C GLU A 142 -10.35 6.84 20.90
N GLU A 143 -11.05 7.57 20.04
CA GLU A 143 -12.35 8.16 20.36
C GLU A 143 -13.42 7.06 20.56
N SER A 144 -13.67 6.69 21.81
CA SER A 144 -14.81 5.88 22.20
C SER A 144 -16.09 6.65 21.90
N ILE A 145 -16.89 6.15 20.96
CA ILE A 145 -18.29 6.56 20.87
C ILE A 145 -18.99 5.72 21.94
N ASP A 146 -19.32 6.37 23.07
CA ASP A 146 -20.26 5.84 24.06
C ASP A 146 -21.63 5.51 23.42
#